data_AF-A0A7X3TR05-F1
#
_entry.id   AF-A0A7X3TR05-F1
#
_cell.length_a   1.000
_cell.length_b   1.000
_cell.length_c   1.000
_cell.angle_alpha   90.00
_cell.angle_beta   90.00
_cell.angle_gamma   90.00
#
_symmetry.space_group_name_H-M   'P 1'
#
loop_
_entity.id
_entity.type
_entity.pdbx_description
1 polymer ?
#
loop_
_entity_poly.entity_id
_entity_poly.type
_entity_poly.pdbx_seq_one_letter_code
_entity_poly.pdbx_strand_id
1 'polypeptide(L)' 'MKVTKIETFVLKNSWVFVKISTDAGITGWGEMLKDDAKACAAGAL' A
#
# COMPACT_ATOMS: atom_id res chain seq x y z
N MET A 1 -15.50 7.92 9.12
CA MET A 1 -14.63 7.15 8.23
C MET A 1 -13.25 7.76 8.26
N LYS A 2 -12.34 7.11 9.00
CA LYS A 2 -10.94 7.49 9.16
C LYS A 2 -10.07 6.28 8.82
N VAL A 3 -8.91 6.53 8.22
CA VAL A 3 -7.89 5.51 8.01
C VAL A 3 -7.28 5.13 9.36
N THR A 4 -7.21 3.83 9.64
CA THR A 4 -6.67 3.28 10.89
C THR A 4 -5.39 2.48 10.68
N LYS A 5 -5.16 1.96 9.47
CA LYS A 5 -3.95 1.22 9.13
C LYS A 5 -3.61 1.36 7.66
N ILE A 6 -2.32 1.50 7.37
CA ILE A 6 -1.74 1.42 6.02
C ILE A 6 -0.70 0.31 6.05
N GLU A 7 -0.80 -0.64 5.13
CA GLU A 7 0.12 -1.76 4.99
C GLU A 7 0.66 -1.80 3.56
N THR A 8 1.98 -1.92 3.39
CA THR A 8 2.62 -1.97 2.07
C THR A 8 3.23 -3.35 1.84
N PHE A 9 2.96 -3.95 0.68
CA PHE A 9 3.44 -5.27 0.30
C PHE A 9 4.29 -5.15 -0.96
N VAL A 10 5.60 -5.39 -0.84
CA VAL A 10 6.55 -5.35 -1.96
C VAL A 10 6.79 -6.77 -2.48
N LEU A 11 6.43 -7.03 -3.73
CA LEU A 11 6.63 -8.33 -4.39
C LEU A 11 7.93 -8.34 -5.22
N LYS A 12 8.42 -9.55 -5.53
CA LYS A 12 9.69 -9.77 -6.26
C LYS A 12 9.78 -9.03 -7.60
N ASN A 13 8.67 -8.83 -8.30
CA ASN A 13 8.63 -8.22 -9.64
C ASN A 13 8.47 -6.69 -9.62
N SER A 14 8.89 -6.02 -8.54
CA SER A 14 8.71 -4.57 -8.33
C SER A 14 7.23 -4.13 -8.33
N TRP A 15 6.32 -5.06 -8.02
CA TRP A 15 4.93 -4.73 -7.75
C TRP A 15 4.79 -4.34 -6.29
N VAL A 16 4.05 -3.26 -6.05
CA VAL A 16 3.75 -2.80 -4.70
C VAL A 16 2.24 -2.69 -4.53
N PHE A 17 1.71 -3.39 -3.54
CA PHE A 17 0.33 -3.21 -3.11
C PHE A 17 0.28 -2.38 -1.84
N VAL A 18 -0.74 -1.56 -1.72
CA VAL A 18 -1.12 -0.90 -0.48
C VAL A 18 -2.49 -1.38 -0.04
N LYS A 19 -2.62 -1.70 1.24
CA LYS A 19 -3.89 -2.00 1.88
C LYS A 19 -4.19 -0.91 2.90
N ILE A 20 -5.38 -0.33 2.80
CA ILE A 20 -5.86 0.71 3.69
C ILE A 20 -7.05 0.16 4.47
N SER A 21 -6.96 0.17 5.79
CA SER A 21 -8.07 -0.20 6.69
C SER A 21 -8.65 1.05 7.34
N THR A 22 -9.97 1.05 7.60
CA THR A 22 -10.67 2.18 8.23
C THR A 22 -11.36 1.80 9.53
N ASP A 23 -11.71 2.81 10.33
CA ASP A 23 -12.50 2.68 11.57
C ASP A 23 -13.93 2.17 11.33
N ALA A 24 -14.41 2.26 10.08
CA ALA A 24 -15.71 1.76 9.66
C ALA A 24 -15.70 0.29 9.21
N GLY A 25 -14.57 -0.42 9.33
CA GLY A 25 -14.42 -1.81 8.89
C GLY A 25 -14.26 -1.99 7.37
N ILE A 26 -14.19 -0.90 6.61
CA ILE A 26 -13.97 -0.93 5.15
C ILE A 26 -12.48 -1.07 4.86
N THR A 27 -12.13 -1.96 3.93
CA THR A 27 -10.78 -2.17 3.42
C THR A 27 -10.69 -1.79 1.94
N GLY A 28 -9.70 -0.99 1.58
CA GLY A 28 -9.36 -0.66 0.20
C GLY A 28 -7.99 -1.18 -0.21
N TRP A 29 -7.85 -1.51 -1.50
CA TRP A 29 -6.59 -1.94 -2.10
C TRP A 29 -6.18 -1.00 -3.23
N GLY A 30 -4.89 -0.69 -3.26
CA GLY A 30 -4.26 0.04 -4.35
C GLY A 30 -3.02 -0.71 -4.83
N GLU A 31 -2.66 -0.50 -6.09
CA GLU A 31 -1.48 -1.10 -6.71
C GLU A 31 -0.65 0.02 -7.34
N MET A 32 0.67 -0.09 -7.20
CA MET A 32 1.63 0.76 -7.90
C MET A 32 2.48 -0.11 -8.82
N LEU A 33 2.47 0.26 -10.09
CA LEU A 33 3.19 -0.38 -11.19
C LEU A 33 4.33 0.52 -11.66
N LYS A 34 5.45 -0.08 -12.11
CA LYS A 34 6.65 0.54 -12.72
C LYS A 34 7.82 0.83 -11.77
N ASP A 35 8.88 1.37 -12.37
CA ASP A 35 10.27 1.39 -11.92
C ASP A 35 10.49 2.01 -10.53
N ASP A 36 9.67 3.00 -10.14
CA ASP A 36 9.77 3.69 -8.85
C ASP A 36 8.94 3.09 -7.72
N ALA A 37 8.21 2.00 -7.96
CA ALA A 37 7.32 1.41 -6.95
C ALA A 37 8.07 1.04 -5.65
N LYS A 38 9.31 0.54 -5.76
CA LYS A 38 10.16 0.24 -4.59
C LYS A 38 10.63 1.48 -3.85
N ALA A 39 10.94 2.57 -4.55
CA ALA A 39 11.32 3.84 -3.93
C ALA A 39 10.14 4.46 -3.18
N CYS A 40 8.94 4.40 -3.76
CA CYS A 40 7.71 4.85 -3.11
C CYS A 40 7.38 4.02 -1.85
N ALA A 41 7.55 2.69 -1.90
CA ALA A 41 7.37 1.82 -0.75
C ALA A 41 8.35 2.10 0.39
N ALA A 42 9.59 2.49 0.09
CA ALA A 42 10.60 2.79 1.10
C ALA A 42 10.26 4.03 1.96
N GLY A 43 9.51 5.00 1.41
CA GLY A 43 9.04 6.17 2.15
C GLY A 43 7.79 5.93 3.00
N ALA A 44 7.19 4.74 2.93
CA ALA A 44 6.00 4.36 3.69
C ALA A 44 6.30 3.61 5.00
N LEU A 45 7.58 3.41 5.32
CA LEU A 45 8.08 2.77 6.55
C LEU A 45 8.18 3.76 7.72
#